data_AF-A0A379DGD7-F1
#
_entry.id   AF-A0A379DGD7-F1
#
_cell.length_a   1.000
_cell.length_b   1.000
_cell.length_c   1.000
_cell.angle_alpha   90.00
_cell.angle_beta   90.00
_cell.angle_gamma   90.00
#
_symmetry.space_group_name_H-M   'P 1'
#
loop_
_entity.id
_entity.type
_entity.pdbx_description
1 polymer ?
#
loop_
_entity_poly.entity_id
_entity_poly.type
_entity_poly.pdbx_seq_one_letter_code
_entity_poly.pdbx_strand_id
1 'polypeptide(L)'
;MWKQIKDAATPEGRLEKGFYVFYDSASGKYYIGNMKTGSLVKGGEGTKGSVYAGSAQSRHNGDHIPKTAMPVCFIHGHTPLTHVKGKVCRTVGISEADQKWADENGAPVVAHDYVGEYDSEHFGYIIKSGHDKNAPTKNYIAYPKKKK
;
A
#
# COMPACT_ATOMS: atom_id res chain seq x y z
N MET A 1 -2.28 8.69 -5.70
CA MET A 1 -2.18 7.21 -5.63
C MET A 1 -3.56 6.55 -5.64
N TRP A 2 -4.41 6.78 -4.63
CA TRP A 2 -5.67 6.03 -4.46
C TRP A 2 -6.59 6.04 -5.68
N LYS A 3 -6.83 7.21 -6.29
CA LYS A 3 -7.60 7.30 -7.55
C LYS A 3 -7.04 6.37 -8.64
N GLN A 4 -5.71 6.33 -8.81
CA GLN A 4 -5.08 5.47 -9.82
C GLN A 4 -5.26 3.98 -9.52
N ILE A 5 -5.30 3.57 -8.25
CA ILE A 5 -5.57 2.18 -7.87
C ILE A 5 -7.02 1.81 -8.19
N LYS A 6 -7.97 2.70 -7.86
CA LYS A 6 -9.40 2.51 -8.19
C LYS A 6 -9.67 2.48 -9.70
N ASP A 7 -8.93 3.27 -10.46
CA ASP A 7 -9.05 3.30 -11.93
C ASP A 7 -8.39 2.08 -12.58
N ALA A 8 -7.32 1.56 -11.99
CA ALA A 8 -6.63 0.35 -12.47
C ALA A 8 -7.39 -0.96 -12.15
N ALA A 9 -8.34 -0.91 -11.22
CA ALA A 9 -9.21 -2.05 -10.94
C ALA A 9 -10.26 -2.19 -12.05
N THR A 10 -10.11 -3.24 -12.84
CA THR A 10 -10.90 -3.56 -14.02
C THR A 10 -11.23 -5.06 -14.05
N PRO A 11 -12.11 -5.54 -14.94
CA PRO A 11 -12.27 -6.98 -15.16
C PRO A 11 -10.97 -7.70 -15.55
N GLU A 12 -10.02 -7.00 -16.16
CA GLU A 12 -8.73 -7.52 -16.59
C GLU A 12 -7.74 -7.69 -15.44
N GLY A 13 -7.98 -7.04 -14.30
CA GLY A 13 -7.18 -7.23 -13.10
C GLY A 13 -7.15 -6.02 -12.18
N ARG A 14 -6.24 -6.09 -11.22
CA ARG A 14 -5.98 -5.07 -10.20
C ARG A 14 -4.49 -5.01 -9.90
N LEU A 15 -3.99 -3.86 -9.48
CA LEU A 15 -2.59 -3.70 -9.08
C LEU A 15 -2.43 -2.68 -7.95
N GLU A 16 -1.44 -2.92 -7.10
CA GLU A 16 -1.08 -1.97 -6.05
C GLU A 16 -0.17 -0.88 -6.63
N LYS A 17 -0.20 0.28 -5.98
CA LYS A 17 0.74 1.36 -6.22
C LYS A 17 1.28 1.86 -4.89
N GLY A 18 2.48 2.41 -4.91
CA GLY A 18 3.09 2.99 -3.73
C GLY A 18 4.19 3.98 -4.06
N PHE A 19 4.68 4.70 -3.06
CA PHE A 19 5.75 5.68 -3.19
C PHE A 19 6.41 5.92 -1.83
N TYR A 20 7.64 6.42 -1.85
CA TYR A 20 8.29 6.91 -0.63
C TYR A 20 7.86 8.34 -0.31
N VAL A 21 7.76 8.65 0.97
CA VAL A 21 7.69 10.03 1.47
C VAL A 21 9.05 10.41 2.02
N PHE A 22 9.50 11.62 1.69
CA PHE A 22 10.76 12.18 2.15
C PHE A 22 10.51 13.46 2.95
N TYR A 23 11.39 13.74 3.90
CA TYR A 23 11.40 14.99 4.66
C TYR A 23 12.77 15.65 4.54
N ASP A 24 12.80 16.92 4.18
CA ASP A 24 14.01 17.73 4.16
C ASP A 24 14.02 18.66 5.38
N SER A 25 14.90 18.39 6.34
CA SER A 25 15.00 19.18 7.56
C SER A 25 15.50 20.60 7.32
N ALA A 26 16.22 20.84 6.23
CA ALA A 26 16.72 22.17 5.87
C ALA A 26 15.58 23.12 5.47
N SER A 27 14.61 22.62 4.70
CA SER A 27 13.44 23.41 4.26
C SER A 27 12.17 23.18 5.07
N GLY A 28 12.13 22.14 5.92
CA GLY A 28 10.93 21.72 6.66
C GLY A 28 9.83 21.12 5.78
N LYS A 29 10.16 20.71 4.55
CA LYS A 29 9.18 20.26 3.54
C LYS A 29 9.17 18.75 3.37
N TYR A 30 7.99 18.23 3.03
CA TYR A 30 7.81 16.86 2.59
C TYR A 30 7.81 16.77 1.06
N TYR A 31 8.34 15.67 0.55
CA TYR A 31 8.37 15.34 -0.88
C TYR A 31 7.81 13.94 -1.11
N ILE A 32 7.11 13.79 -2.23
CA ILE A 32 6.56 12.51 -2.68
C ILE A 32 7.50 11.94 -3.74
N GLY A 33 7.93 10.71 -3.54
CA GLY A 33 8.70 9.93 -4.50
C GLY A 33 7.92 9.53 -5.74
N ASN A 34 8.64 9.13 -6.78
CA ASN A 34 8.07 8.55 -7.98
C ASN A 34 7.14 7.37 -7.63
N MET A 35 5.99 7.33 -8.32
CA MET A 35 5.01 6.26 -8.16
C MET A 35 5.58 4.93 -8.63
N LYS A 36 5.54 3.93 -7.77
CA LYS A 36 5.87 2.53 -8.06
C LYS A 36 4.57 1.77 -8.31
N THR A 37 4.60 0.86 -9.28
CA THR A 37 3.43 0.09 -9.71
C THR A 37 3.75 -1.39 -9.58
N GLY A 38 2.90 -2.13 -8.88
CA GLY A 38 2.98 -3.58 -8.78
C GLY A 38 2.51 -4.28 -10.05
N SER A 39 2.63 -5.60 -10.05
CA SER A 39 2.15 -6.43 -11.16
C SER A 39 0.61 -6.43 -11.23
N LEU A 40 0.07 -6.43 -12.44
CA LEU A 40 -1.36 -6.66 -12.66
C LEU A 40 -1.69 -8.11 -12.30
N VAL A 41 -2.63 -8.30 -11.37
CA VAL A 41 -3.10 -9.62 -10.95
C VAL A 41 -4.60 -9.79 -11.22
N LYS A 42 -4.99 -11.00 -11.58
CA LYS A 42 -6.39 -11.46 -11.67
C LYS A 42 -6.72 -12.31 -10.46
N GLY A 43 -7.98 -12.26 -10.02
CA GLY A 43 -8.47 -13.05 -8.89
C GLY A 43 -8.51 -12.29 -7.56
N GLY A 44 -9.01 -12.95 -6.52
CA GLY A 44 -9.12 -12.42 -5.17
C GLY A 44 -8.17 -13.13 -4.22
N GLU A 45 -8.71 -14.01 -3.40
CA GLU A 45 -7.96 -14.74 -2.38
C GLU A 45 -6.72 -15.45 -2.96
N GLY A 46 -5.61 -15.39 -2.23
CA GLY A 46 -4.32 -15.95 -2.67
C GLY A 46 -3.56 -15.13 -3.72
N THR A 47 -4.14 -14.08 -4.31
CA THR A 47 -3.48 -13.28 -5.35
C THR A 47 -2.95 -11.95 -4.81
N LYS A 48 -1.64 -11.72 -5.02
CA LYS A 48 -0.88 -10.61 -4.44
C LYS A 48 -0.50 -9.60 -5.52
N GLY A 49 -1.12 -8.41 -5.50
CA GLY A 49 -0.81 -7.32 -6.43
C GLY A 49 0.45 -6.52 -6.07
N SER A 50 1.33 -7.11 -5.26
CA SER A 50 2.36 -6.44 -4.46
C SER A 50 3.18 -5.42 -5.25
N VAL A 51 3.40 -4.26 -4.62
CA VAL A 51 4.32 -3.24 -5.12
C VAL A 51 5.68 -3.37 -4.44
N TYR A 52 6.75 -3.37 -5.23
CA TYR A 52 8.11 -3.39 -4.69
C TYR A 52 8.59 -1.96 -4.37
N ALA A 53 9.00 -1.73 -3.13
CA ALA A 53 9.45 -0.42 -2.66
C ALA A 53 10.78 -0.02 -3.31
N GLY A 54 11.69 -0.93 -3.63
CA GLY A 54 13.00 -0.60 -4.22
C GLY A 54 13.86 0.30 -3.32
N SER A 55 14.70 1.15 -3.92
CA SER A 55 15.61 2.00 -3.15
C SER A 55 14.91 3.20 -2.52
N ALA A 56 15.20 3.43 -1.23
CA ALA A 56 14.77 4.60 -0.46
C ALA A 56 15.67 5.84 -0.67
N GLN A 57 16.67 5.80 -1.55
CA GLN A 57 17.53 6.96 -1.81
C GLN A 57 16.77 8.02 -2.63
N SER A 58 16.85 9.29 -2.25
CA SER A 58 16.14 10.40 -2.90
C SER A 58 16.40 10.46 -4.41
N ARG A 59 17.65 10.27 -4.84
CA ARG A 59 18.06 10.20 -6.26
C ARG A 59 17.37 9.11 -7.10
N HIS A 60 16.79 8.09 -6.48
CA HIS A 60 16.03 7.03 -7.17
C HIS A 60 14.52 7.28 -7.15
N ASN A 61 14.08 8.40 -6.59
CA ASN A 61 12.67 8.73 -6.35
C ASN A 61 12.26 10.07 -6.97
N GLY A 62 13.10 10.67 -7.81
CA GLY A 62 12.78 11.85 -8.63
C GLY A 62 13.74 13.01 -8.38
N ASP A 63 14.04 13.75 -9.45
CA ASP A 63 15.01 14.86 -9.42
C ASP A 63 14.48 16.10 -8.68
N HIS A 64 13.17 16.14 -8.41
CA HIS A 64 12.52 17.19 -7.61
C HIS A 64 12.75 17.03 -6.10
N ILE A 65 13.36 15.93 -5.65
CA ILE A 65 13.63 15.66 -4.24
C ILE A 65 15.05 16.13 -3.91
N PRO A 66 15.22 17.08 -2.96
CA PRO A 66 16.54 17.51 -2.52
C PRO A 66 17.41 16.34 -2.07
N LYS A 67 18.71 16.40 -2.36
CA LYS A 67 19.67 15.39 -1.91
C LYS A 67 19.78 15.32 -0.38
N THR A 68 19.40 16.39 0.32
CA THR A 68 19.34 16.48 1.78
C THR A 68 18.09 15.83 2.38
N ALA A 69 17.08 15.53 1.57
CA ALA A 69 15.84 14.93 2.06
C ALA A 69 16.05 13.46 2.42
N MET A 70 15.56 13.07 3.60
CA MET A 70 15.67 11.72 4.14
C MET A 70 14.35 10.95 3.97
N PRO A 71 14.38 9.65 3.66
CA PRO A 71 13.17 8.85 3.56
C PRO A 71 12.51 8.71 4.94
N VAL A 72 11.18 8.85 4.97
CA VAL A 72 10.38 8.79 6.20
C VAL A 72 9.63 7.47 6.28
N CYS A 73 8.88 7.13 5.24
CA CYS A 73 8.11 5.89 5.16
C CYS A 73 7.84 5.50 3.71
N PHE A 74 7.40 4.27 3.51
CA PHE A 74 6.78 3.84 2.26
C PHE A 74 5.26 3.80 2.42
N ILE A 75 4.53 4.37 1.45
CA ILE A 75 3.07 4.32 1.41
C ILE A 75 2.66 3.49 0.20
N HIS A 76 1.79 2.51 0.39
CA HIS A 76 1.15 1.76 -0.70
C HIS A 76 -0.36 1.68 -0.48
N GLY A 77 -1.10 1.35 -1.54
CA GLY A 77 -2.54 1.10 -1.44
C GLY A 77 -2.92 -0.29 -1.90
N HIS A 78 -3.80 -0.92 -1.14
CA HIS A 78 -4.35 -2.22 -1.48
C HIS A 78 -5.52 -2.08 -2.46
N THR A 79 -5.64 -3.04 -3.37
CA THR A 79 -6.63 -3.02 -4.43
C THR A 79 -8.03 -3.39 -3.94
N PRO A 80 -9.11 -2.89 -4.56
CA PRO A 80 -10.46 -3.42 -4.34
C PRO A 80 -10.66 -4.82 -4.93
N LEU A 81 -11.79 -5.44 -4.60
CA LEU A 81 -12.30 -6.67 -5.23
C LEU A 81 -13.53 -6.43 -6.13
N THR A 82 -13.73 -5.19 -6.60
CA THR A 82 -14.93 -4.74 -7.34
C THR A 82 -15.31 -5.60 -8.54
N HIS A 83 -14.33 -6.01 -9.34
CA HIS A 83 -14.55 -6.80 -10.55
C HIS A 83 -14.20 -8.30 -10.37
N VAL A 84 -13.85 -8.71 -9.16
CA VAL A 84 -13.53 -10.10 -8.86
C VAL A 84 -14.83 -10.87 -8.66
N LYS A 85 -14.99 -11.96 -9.41
CA LYS A 85 -16.17 -12.85 -9.35
C LYS A 85 -15.96 -13.97 -8.32
N GLY A 86 -17.06 -14.53 -7.83
CA GLY A 86 -17.08 -15.66 -6.91
C GLY A 86 -17.27 -15.25 -5.45
N LYS A 87 -16.98 -16.18 -4.53
CA LYS A 87 -17.05 -15.97 -3.08
C LYS A 87 -15.64 -15.83 -2.51
N VAL A 88 -14.90 -14.82 -2.97
CA VAL A 88 -13.56 -14.53 -2.44
C VAL A 88 -13.55 -13.25 -1.61
N CYS A 89 -12.68 -13.22 -0.61
CA CYS A 89 -12.44 -12.05 0.23
C CYS A 89 -10.93 -11.78 0.38
N ARG A 90 -10.60 -10.64 0.98
CA ARG A 90 -9.26 -10.39 1.52
C ARG A 90 -9.36 -9.60 2.82
N THR A 91 -8.40 -9.81 3.70
CA THR A 91 -8.21 -8.96 4.87
C THR A 91 -7.81 -7.54 4.46
N VAL A 92 -8.20 -6.57 5.30
CA VAL A 92 -7.80 -5.17 5.16
C VAL A 92 -6.73 -4.79 6.17
N GLY A 93 -5.95 -3.76 5.85
CA GLY A 93 -4.92 -3.21 6.72
C GLY A 93 -3.54 -3.84 6.50
N ILE A 94 -2.66 -3.70 7.49
CA ILE A 94 -1.26 -4.18 7.42
C ILE A 94 -1.22 -5.70 7.27
N SER A 95 -0.49 -6.17 6.27
CA SER A 95 -0.15 -7.59 6.11
C SER A 95 1.11 -7.96 6.89
N GLU A 96 1.35 -9.27 7.06
CA GLU A 96 2.61 -9.76 7.63
C GLU A 96 3.84 -9.33 6.81
N ALA A 97 3.67 -9.20 5.49
CA ALA A 97 4.73 -8.74 4.60
C ALA A 97 5.07 -7.27 4.83
N ASP A 98 4.06 -6.44 5.12
CA ASP A 98 4.26 -5.02 5.45
C ASP A 98 5.01 -4.87 6.77
N GLN A 99 4.61 -5.63 7.80
CA GLN A 99 5.31 -5.62 9.08
C GLN A 99 6.77 -6.10 8.94
N LYS A 100 6.99 -7.19 8.19
CA LYS A 100 8.34 -7.71 7.91
C LYS A 100 9.18 -6.67 7.18
N TRP A 101 8.61 -6.01 6.17
CA TRP A 101 9.29 -4.96 5.43
C TRP A 101 9.68 -3.80 6.35
N ALA A 102 8.78 -3.37 7.24
CA ALA A 102 9.05 -2.30 8.19
C ALA A 102 10.21 -2.67 9.13
N ASP A 103 10.17 -3.88 9.68
CA ASP A 103 11.21 -4.41 10.58
C ASP A 103 12.59 -4.49 9.90
N GLU A 104 12.64 -4.96 8.65
CA GLU A 104 13.88 -5.11 7.87
C GLU A 104 14.49 -3.75 7.47
N ASN A 105 13.65 -2.78 7.11
CA ASN A 105 14.08 -1.47 6.63
C ASN A 105 14.24 -0.44 7.74
N GLY A 106 13.81 -0.75 8.97
CA GLY A 106 13.85 0.18 10.10
C GLY A 106 12.99 1.43 9.89
N ALA A 107 11.98 1.36 9.03
CA ALA A 107 11.13 2.49 8.65
C ALA A 107 9.64 2.08 8.65
N PRO A 108 8.72 2.97 9.02
CA PRO A 108 7.29 2.67 8.94
C PRO A 108 6.83 2.40 7.50
N VAL A 109 5.79 1.57 7.39
CA VAL A 109 5.00 1.41 6.16
C VAL A 109 3.55 1.77 6.43
N VAL A 110 2.94 2.46 5.47
CA VAL A 110 1.54 2.87 5.53
C VAL A 110 0.76 2.19 4.40
N ALA A 111 -0.17 1.32 4.77
CA ALA A 111 -1.16 0.77 3.85
C ALA A 111 -2.40 1.67 3.84
N HIS A 112 -2.70 2.27 2.70
CA HIS A 112 -3.99 2.91 2.46
C HIS A 112 -4.97 1.86 1.95
N ASP A 113 -5.97 1.55 2.76
CA ASP A 113 -6.89 0.44 2.50
C ASP A 113 -8.33 0.78 2.91
N TYR A 114 -9.27 -0.06 2.51
CA TYR A 114 -10.66 0.01 2.94
C TYR A 114 -10.80 -0.26 4.44
N VAL A 115 -11.82 0.33 5.05
CA VAL A 115 -12.16 0.06 6.45
C VAL A 115 -12.57 -1.40 6.64
N GLY A 116 -13.27 -1.97 5.66
CA GLY A 116 -13.78 -3.34 5.68
C GLY A 116 -14.92 -3.55 6.66
N GLU A 117 -15.42 -4.78 6.70
CA GLU A 117 -16.42 -5.26 7.65
C GLU A 117 -15.83 -6.40 8.47
N TYR A 118 -16.17 -6.48 9.76
CA TYR A 118 -15.71 -7.57 10.61
C TYR A 118 -16.35 -8.88 10.18
N ASP A 119 -15.52 -9.90 10.00
CA ASP A 119 -15.92 -11.25 9.64
C ASP A 119 -15.36 -12.25 10.65
N SER A 120 -16.26 -13.00 11.29
CA SER A 120 -15.90 -13.93 12.36
C SER A 120 -15.18 -15.17 11.86
N GLU A 121 -15.37 -15.57 10.60
CA GLU A 121 -14.69 -16.73 10.02
C GLU A 121 -13.21 -16.42 9.78
N HIS A 122 -12.91 -15.18 9.37
CA HIS A 122 -11.55 -14.70 9.11
C HIS A 122 -10.92 -13.97 10.29
N PHE A 123 -11.64 -13.88 11.42
CA PHE A 123 -11.24 -13.19 12.65
C PHE A 123 -10.66 -11.79 12.41
N GLY A 124 -11.27 -11.02 11.51
CA GLY A 124 -10.71 -9.74 11.09
C GLY A 124 -11.65 -8.92 10.20
N TYR A 125 -11.18 -7.73 9.83
CA TYR A 125 -11.89 -6.89 8.86
C TYR A 125 -11.51 -7.31 7.45
N ILE A 126 -12.51 -7.47 6.60
CA ILE A 126 -12.34 -7.93 5.22
C ILE A 126 -13.12 -7.07 4.23
N ILE A 127 -12.76 -7.21 2.96
CA ILE A 127 -13.65 -6.86 1.83
C ILE A 127 -13.93 -8.11 1.00
N LYS A 128 -15.14 -8.19 0.42
CA LYS A 128 -15.60 -9.34 -0.37
C LYS A 128 -15.65 -9.00 -1.87
N SER A 129 -15.80 -10.02 -2.70
CA SER A 129 -16.03 -9.88 -4.15
C SER A 129 -17.19 -8.93 -4.44
N GLY A 130 -17.05 -8.09 -5.47
CA GLY A 130 -18.06 -7.08 -5.80
C GLY A 130 -18.05 -5.84 -4.91
N HIS A 131 -17.06 -5.71 -4.01
CA HIS A 131 -16.93 -4.55 -3.12
C HIS A 131 -16.87 -3.22 -3.88
N ASP A 132 -17.61 -2.21 -3.40
CA ASP A 132 -17.61 -0.87 -3.97
C ASP A 132 -16.22 -0.23 -3.87
N LYS A 133 -15.60 0.10 -5.01
CA LYS A 133 -14.28 0.75 -5.02
C LYS A 133 -14.28 2.12 -4.33
N ASN A 134 -15.44 2.75 -4.13
CA ASN A 134 -15.58 4.04 -3.46
C ASN A 134 -15.95 3.94 -1.98
N ALA A 135 -16.02 2.73 -1.40
CA ALA A 135 -16.30 2.57 0.03
C ALA A 135 -15.25 3.28 0.91
N PRO A 136 -15.55 3.54 2.19
CA PRO A 136 -14.66 4.23 3.11
C PRO A 136 -13.28 3.57 3.25
N THR A 137 -12.26 4.42 3.39
CA THR A 137 -10.84 4.03 3.48
C THR A 137 -10.14 4.69 4.65
N LYS A 138 -9.06 4.09 5.13
CA LYS A 138 -8.16 4.67 6.13
C LYS A 138 -6.71 4.24 5.91
N ASN A 139 -5.80 4.91 6.61
CA ASN A 139 -4.41 4.52 6.67
C ASN A 139 -4.20 3.56 7.84
N TYR A 140 -3.53 2.45 7.57
CA TYR A 140 -3.01 1.51 8.55
C TYR A 140 -1.50 1.63 8.56
N ILE A 141 -0.89 1.56 9.74
CA ILE A 141 0.55 1.81 9.90
C ILE A 141 1.19 0.63 10.62
N ALA A 142 2.25 0.09 10.02
CA ALA A 142 3.18 -0.79 10.69
C ALA A 142 4.44 0.00 11.04
N TYR A 143 4.81 -0.06 12.31
CA TYR A 143 6.08 0.49 12.80
C TYR A 143 7.11 -0.62 12.92
N PRO A 144 8.40 -0.33 12.65
CA PRO A 144 9.47 -1.28 12.90
C PRO A 144 9.48 -1.66 14.38
N LYS A 145 9.49 -2.96 14.67
CA LYS A 145 9.70 -3.47 16.02
C LYS A 145 11.10 -3.07 16.47
N LYS A 146 11.21 -2.56 17.71
CA LYS A 146 12.52 -2.28 18.32
C LYS A 146 13.34 -3.57 18.31
N LYS A 147 14.53 -3.54 17.68
CA LYS A 147 15.52 -4.61 17.84
C LYS A 147 15.88 -4.66 19.34
N LYS A 148 15.63 -5.81 19.98
CA LYS A 148 16.06 -6.07 21.34
C LYS A 148 17.59 -6.20 21.39
#